data_AF-A0A8T3NHC0-F1
#
_entry.id   AF-A0A8T3NHC0-F1
#
_cell.length_a   1.000
_cell.length_b   1.000
_cell.length_c   1.000
_cell.angle_alpha   90.00
_cell.angle_beta   90.00
_cell.angle_gamma   90.00
#
_symmetry.space_group_name_H-M   'P 1'
#
loop_
_entity.id
_entity.type
_entity.pdbx_description
1 polymer ?
#
loop_
_entity_poly.entity_id
_entity_poly.type
_entity_poly.pdbx_seq_one_letter_code
_entity_poly.pdbx_strand_id
1 'polypeptide(L)'
;AAICTAVAASLDGTLVREVARPVDGTVRIGHAAGVLEIGVEVESGQVRSVSTYRTARRIMDGRIYVPAQYLGERAWYRRERGLTGAHR
;
A
#
# COMPACT_ATOMS: atom_id res chain seq x y z
N ALA A 1 4.56 -1.17 2.57
CA ALA A 1 5.56 -2.04 3.20
C ALA A 1 5.39 -2.18 4.72
N ALA A 2 4.92 -1.15 5.45
CA ALA A 2 4.87 -1.15 6.92
C ALA A 2 4.32 -2.43 7.58
N ILE A 3 3.19 -2.98 7.08
CA ILE A 3 2.61 -4.24 7.60
C ILE A 3 3.60 -5.40 7.53
N CYS A 4 4.21 -5.64 6.36
CA CYS A 4 5.17 -6.73 6.18
C CYS A 4 6.41 -6.56 7.06
N THR A 5 6.93 -5.32 7.16
CA THR A 5 8.06 -5.01 8.03
C THR A 5 7.72 -5.26 9.50
N ALA A 6 6.53 -4.87 9.96
CA ALA A 6 6.11 -5.11 11.33
C ALA A 6 5.95 -6.61 11.63
N VAL A 7 5.32 -7.36 10.74
CA VAL A 7 5.21 -8.83 10.87
C VAL A 7 6.59 -9.48 10.93
N ALA A 8 7.51 -9.09 10.05
CA ALA A 8 8.88 -9.61 10.08
C ALA A 8 9.57 -9.30 11.42
N ALA A 9 9.39 -8.09 11.96
CA ALA A 9 9.91 -7.71 13.28
C ALA A 9 9.33 -8.54 14.44
N SER A 10 8.13 -9.13 14.27
CA SER A 10 7.44 -9.92 15.29
C SER A 10 7.67 -11.44 15.18
N LEU A 11 8.25 -11.92 14.08
CA LEU A 11 8.52 -13.34 13.86
C LEU A 11 10.02 -13.64 14.03
N ASP A 12 10.33 -14.77 14.68
CA ASP A 12 11.71 -15.22 14.84
C ASP A 12 12.33 -15.62 13.49
N GLY A 13 13.65 -15.51 13.38
CA GLY A 13 14.41 -15.93 12.20
C GLY A 13 14.36 -14.99 11.01
N THR A 14 13.76 -13.80 11.14
CA THR A 14 13.83 -12.77 10.10
C THR A 14 14.95 -11.77 10.39
N LEU A 15 15.54 -11.22 9.31
CA LEU A 15 16.52 -10.14 9.42
C LEU A 15 15.96 -8.90 10.14
N VAL A 16 14.66 -8.62 9.98
CA VAL A 16 14.02 -7.48 10.64
C VAL A 16 13.97 -7.71 12.15
N ARG A 17 13.69 -8.94 12.60
CA ARG A 17 13.70 -9.29 14.03
C ARG A 17 15.09 -9.19 14.64
N GLU A 18 16.15 -9.49 13.89
CA GLU A 18 17.55 -9.38 14.37
C GLU A 18 17.96 -7.94 14.69
N VAL A 19 17.44 -6.97 13.93
CA VAL A 19 17.77 -5.55 14.10
C VAL A 19 16.71 -4.75 14.87
N ALA A 20 15.52 -5.32 15.07
CA ALA A 20 14.45 -4.68 15.82
C ALA A 20 14.71 -4.75 17.33
N ARG A 21 14.22 -3.74 18.05
CA ARG A 21 14.07 -3.84 19.51
C ARG A 21 12.98 -4.87 19.83
N PRO A 22 12.98 -5.45 21.04
CA PRO A 22 11.88 -6.31 21.50
C PRO A 22 10.52 -5.65 21.23
N VAL A 23 9.64 -6.38 20.57
CA VAL A 23 8.31 -5.92 20.18
C VAL A 23 7.31 -6.46 21.19
N ASP A 24 6.50 -5.58 21.76
CA ASP A 24 5.36 -5.94 22.61
C ASP A 24 4.07 -5.39 22.00
N GLY A 25 3.43 -6.20 21.16
CA GLY A 25 2.16 -5.92 20.47
C GLY A 25 2.19 -4.79 19.42
N THR A 26 3.10 -3.83 19.51
CA THR A 26 3.21 -2.68 18.60
C THR A 26 4.64 -2.49 18.11
N VAL A 27 4.82 -2.44 16.79
CA VAL A 27 6.07 -2.13 16.12
C VAL A 27 6.09 -0.65 15.73
N ARG A 28 7.18 0.05 16.08
CA ARG A 28 7.43 1.43 15.65
C ARG A 28 8.45 1.45 14.51
N ILE A 29 8.04 1.89 13.33
CA ILE A 29 8.86 1.94 12.12
C ILE A 29 9.25 3.38 11.84
N GLY A 30 10.55 3.70 12.00
CA GLY A 30 11.10 4.97 11.54
C GLY A 30 11.20 5.01 10.02
N HIS A 31 10.57 6.00 9.38
CA HIS A 31 10.67 6.27 7.96
C HIS A 31 10.97 7.76 7.71
N ALA A 32 11.25 8.13 6.45
CA ALA A 32 11.70 9.49 6.11
C ALA A 32 10.76 10.63 6.54
N ALA A 33 9.48 10.33 6.80
CA ALA A 33 8.48 11.33 7.21
C ALA A 33 7.96 11.13 8.64
N GLY A 34 8.68 10.36 9.47
CA GLY A 34 8.35 10.20 10.90
C GLY A 34 8.35 8.74 11.34
N VAL A 35 7.45 8.41 12.26
CA VAL A 35 7.32 7.08 12.85
C VAL A 35 5.91 6.55 12.59
N LEU A 36 5.81 5.31 12.10
CA LEU A 36 4.55 4.58 11.97
C LEU A 36 4.43 3.55 13.08
N GLU A 37 3.27 3.51 13.72
CA GLU A 37 2.91 2.48 14.69
C GLU A 37 2.03 1.43 14.03
N ILE A 38 2.43 0.17 14.14
CA ILE A 38 1.74 -0.98 13.56
C ILE A 38 1.50 -1.98 14.69
N GLY A 39 0.24 -2.29 14.98
CA GLY A 39 -0.12 -3.36 15.91
C GLY A 39 0.02 -4.71 15.22
N VAL A 40 0.59 -5.70 15.90
CA VAL A 40 0.76 -7.07 15.39
C VAL A 40 0.42 -8.04 16.50
N GLU A 41 -0.50 -8.96 16.22
CA GLU A 41 -0.84 -10.07 17.10
C GLU A 41 -0.31 -11.37 16.50
N VAL A 42 0.59 -12.04 17.22
CA VAL A 42 1.16 -13.34 16.83
C VAL A 42 0.79 -14.37 17.89
N GLU A 43 0.23 -15.49 17.46
CA GLU A 43 -0.04 -16.66 18.29
C GLU A 43 0.66 -17.88 17.69
N SER A 44 1.50 -18.55 18.48
CA SER A 44 2.19 -19.79 18.06
C SER A 44 2.93 -19.65 16.71
N GLY A 45 3.58 -18.50 16.49
CA GLY A 45 4.31 -18.20 15.25
C GLY A 45 3.42 -17.85 14.04
N GLN A 46 2.11 -17.77 14.21
CA GLN A 46 1.16 -17.35 13.18
C GLN A 46 0.62 -15.95 13.47
N VAL A 47 0.55 -15.12 12.44
CA VAL A 47 -0.02 -13.77 12.53
C VAL A 47 -1.55 -13.87 12.55
N ARG A 48 -2.17 -13.42 13.64
CA ARG A 48 -3.63 -13.36 13.78
C ARG A 48 -4.21 -12.09 13.19
N SER A 49 -3.59 -10.96 13.50
CA SER A 49 -4.06 -9.65 13.06
C SER A 49 -2.90 -8.68 12.91
N VAL A 50 -3.11 -7.68 12.06
CA VAL A 50 -2.23 -6.51 11.93
C VAL A 50 -3.12 -5.28 11.82
N SER A 51 -2.82 -4.25 12.60
CA SER A 51 -3.58 -3.01 12.66
C SER A 51 -2.71 -1.79 12.43
N THR A 52 -3.29 -0.73 11.88
CA THR A 52 -2.59 0.54 11.65
C THR A 52 -3.59 1.69 11.69
N TYR A 53 -3.12 2.87 12.07
CA TYR A 53 -3.90 4.10 12.02
C TYR A 53 -3.64 4.84 10.71
N ARG A 54 -4.72 5.14 9.98
CA ARG A 54 -4.71 5.97 8.78
C ARG A 54 -5.81 7.02 8.89
N THR A 55 -5.59 8.16 8.26
CA THR A 55 -6.61 9.21 8.15
C THR A 55 -7.22 9.17 6.75
N ALA A 56 -8.48 9.57 6.65
CA ALA A 56 -9.18 9.73 5.38
C ALA A 56 -9.99 11.03 5.42
N ARG A 57 -10.04 11.74 4.29
CA ARG A 57 -10.85 12.94 4.11
C ARG A 57 -11.46 12.92 2.71
N ARG A 58 -12.76 13.21 2.60
CA ARG A 58 -13.40 13.42 1.30
C ARG A 58 -12.84 14.69 0.65
N ILE A 59 -12.29 14.56 -0.56
CA ILE A 59 -11.75 15.69 -1.34
C ILE A 59 -12.81 16.23 -2.32
N MET A 60 -13.44 15.34 -3.09
CA MET A 60 -14.45 15.68 -4.09
C MET A 60 -15.57 14.63 -4.10
N ASP A 61 -16.79 15.07 -4.37
CA ASP A 61 -17.94 14.22 -4.67
C ASP A 61 -18.62 14.77 -5.93
N GLY A 62 -18.91 13.91 -6.91
CA GLY A 62 -19.39 14.33 -8.22
C GLY A 62 -19.18 13.30 -9.33
N ARG A 63 -19.17 13.77 -10.57
CA ARG A 63 -19.05 12.92 -11.78
C ARG A 63 -17.76 13.21 -12.53
N ILE A 64 -17.05 12.15 -12.93
CA ILE A 64 -15.92 12.23 -13.85
C ILE A 64 -16.42 11.82 -15.24
N TYR A 65 -16.14 12.64 -16.25
CA TYR A 65 -16.44 12.34 -17.65
C TYR A 65 -15.18 11.84 -18.35
N VAL A 66 -15.32 10.79 -19.14
CA VAL A 66 -14.25 10.25 -19.99
C VAL A 66 -14.75 10.07 -21.42
N PRO A 67 -13.92 10.28 -22.46
CA PRO A 67 -14.29 9.96 -23.84
C PRO A 67 -14.70 8.48 -23.99
N ALA A 68 -15.82 8.22 -24.65
CA ALA A 68 -16.38 6.88 -24.80
C ALA A 68 -15.39 5.86 -25.39
N GLN A 69 -14.49 6.31 -26.26
CA GLN A 69 -13.42 5.48 -26.85
C GLN A 69 -12.46 4.83 -25.84
N TYR A 70 -12.36 5.35 -24.61
CA TYR A 70 -11.53 4.77 -23.54
C TYR A 70 -12.26 3.71 -22.71
N LEU A 71 -13.57 3.53 -22.91
CA LEU A 71 -14.36 2.49 -22.25
C LEU A 71 -14.33 1.14 -23.00
N GLY A 72 -13.72 1.08 -24.18
CA GLY A 72 -13.58 -0.16 -24.93
C GLY A 72 -12.63 -1.17 -24.28
N GLU A 73 -12.80 -2.46 -24.57
CA GLU A 73 -12.03 -3.57 -23.99
C GLU A 73 -10.52 -3.56 -24.32
N ARG A 74 -10.09 -2.68 -25.23
CA ARG A 74 -8.68 -2.53 -25.60
C ARG A 74 -8.02 -1.43 -24.80
N ALA A 75 -6.98 -1.81 -24.05
CA ALA A 75 -6.13 -0.86 -23.35
C ALA A 75 -5.60 0.21 -24.32
N TRP A 76 -5.69 1.48 -23.92
CA TRP A 76 -5.39 2.62 -24.78
C TRP A 76 -3.94 2.61 -25.33
N TYR A 77 -2.99 2.03 -24.60
CA TYR A 77 -1.58 1.92 -25.00
C TYR A 77 -1.31 0.77 -26.00
N ARG A 78 -2.27 -0.14 -26.20
CA ARG A 78 -2.22 -1.20 -27.23
C ARG A 78 -2.85 -0.77 -28.55
N ARG A 79 -3.22 0.50 -28.70
CA ARG A 79 -3.59 1.03 -30.01
C ARG A 79 -2.32 1.21 -30.81
N GLU A 80 -2.27 0.61 -32.01
CA GLU A 80 -1.29 1.00 -33.01
C GLU A 80 -1.37 2.52 -33.16
N ARG A 81 -0.22 3.19 -33.02
CA ARG A 81 -0.12 4.61 -33.34
C ARG A 81 -0.31 4.75 -34.85
N GLY A 82 -1.56 4.73 -35.29
CA GLY A 82 -1.93 5.27 -36.58
C GLY A 82 -1.51 6.74 -36.59
N LEU A 83 -0.50 7.06 -37.37
CA LEU A 83 -0.09 8.42 -37.70
C LEU A 83 -1.26 9.12 -38.41
N THR A 84 -2.20 9.66 -37.66
CA THR A 84 -3.16 10.62 -38.20
C THR A 84 -3.34 11.76 -37.21
N GLY A 85 -2.60 12.83 -37.48
CA GLY A 85 -2.97 14.15 -37.00
C GLY A 85 -4.33 14.55 -37.57
N ALA A 86 -5.14 15.20 -36.75
CA ALA A 86 -6.05 16.27 -37.14
C ALA A 86 -6.67 16.83 -35.85
N HIS A 87 -5.98 17.78 -35.23
CA HIS A 87 -6.67 18.81 -34.47
C HIS A 87 -7.39 19.70 -35.50
N ARG A 88 -8.72 19.59 -35.55
CA ARG A 88 -9.63 20.71 -35.84
C ARG A 88 -10.51 20.88 -34.63
#